data_AF-A0A921BGJ8-F1
#
_entry.id   AF-A0A921BGJ8-F1
#
_cell.length_a   1.000
_cell.length_b   1.000
_cell.length_c   1.000
_cell.angle_alpha   90.00
_cell.angle_beta   90.00
_cell.angle_gamma   90.00
#
_symmetry.space_group_name_H-M   'P 1'
#
loop_
_entity.id
_entity.type
_entity.pdbx_description
1 polymer ?
#
loop_
_entity_poly.entity_id
_entity_poly.type
_entity_poly.pdbx_seq_one_letter_code
_entity_poly.pdbx_strand_id
1 'polypeptide(L)'
;MLDAFNTGTPMVVTLANYDIRKTTEGLTDLAELARPVTKWSVQLTHPDQIPGAIRRAFNEANSHPKGPVYVGFTTNALEGSADMNIVPSQLMFDEPRPNLQGIKAAADLLIKADRSI
;
A
#
# COMPACT_ATOMS: atom_id res chain seq x y z
N MET A 1 1.82 3.35 -12.26
CA MET A 1 1.69 3.64 -10.81
C MET A 1 1.02 4.99 -10.57
N LEU A 2 1.48 6.08 -11.17
CA LEU A 2 0.87 7.41 -10.99
C LEU A 2 -0.64 7.44 -11.28
N ASP A 3 -1.09 6.90 -12.41
CA ASP A 3 -2.52 6.86 -12.73
C ASP A 3 -3.32 6.00 -11.75
N ALA A 4 -2.74 4.88 -11.28
CA ALA A 4 -3.37 4.04 -10.27
C ALA A 4 -3.50 4.78 -8.93
N PHE A 5 -2.53 5.62 -8.58
CA PHE A 5 -2.58 6.47 -7.40
C PHE A 5 -3.68 7.52 -7.50
N ASN A 6 -3.82 8.17 -8.66
CA ASN A 6 -4.85 9.19 -8.88
C ASN A 6 -6.27 8.62 -9.00
N THR A 7 -6.42 7.43 -9.57
CA THR A 7 -7.73 6.76 -9.78
C THR A 7 -8.15 5.89 -8.59
N GLY A 8 -7.27 5.69 -7.62
CA GLY A 8 -7.49 4.78 -6.49
C GLY A 8 -7.56 3.31 -6.89
N THR A 9 -6.85 2.91 -7.96
CA THR A 9 -6.81 1.51 -8.38
C THR A 9 -5.92 0.70 -7.42
N PRO A 10 -6.45 -0.35 -6.75
CA PRO A 10 -5.66 -1.17 -5.85
C PRO A 10 -4.67 -2.04 -6.65
N MET A 11 -3.38 -1.84 -6.43
CA MET A 11 -2.31 -2.54 -7.15
C MET A 11 -1.13 -2.80 -6.21
N VAL A 12 -0.59 -4.02 -6.20
CA VAL A 12 0.66 -4.33 -5.50
C VAL A 12 1.76 -4.49 -6.55
N VAL A 13 2.76 -3.61 -6.51
CA VAL A 13 3.91 -3.63 -7.40
C VAL A 13 5.09 -4.22 -6.66
N THR A 14 5.60 -5.33 -7.18
CA THR A 14 6.74 -6.06 -6.62
C THR A 14 7.96 -5.88 -7.49
N LEU A 15 9.14 -5.72 -6.88
CA LEU A 15 10.39 -5.63 -7.63
C LEU A 15 11.57 -6.19 -6.84
N ALA A 16 12.50 -6.86 -7.54
CA ALA A 16 13.71 -7.38 -6.94
C ALA A 16 14.86 -6.35 -7.02
N ASN A 17 15.69 -6.33 -6.00
CA ASN A 17 16.87 -5.50 -5.86
C ASN A 17 18.07 -6.37 -5.51
N TYR A 18 19.29 -5.84 -5.66
CA TYR A 18 20.51 -6.59 -5.40
C TYR A 18 20.63 -7.07 -3.95
N ASP A 19 21.50 -8.05 -3.75
CA ASP A 19 21.82 -8.59 -2.43
C ASP A 19 22.53 -7.54 -1.58
N ILE A 20 21.98 -7.22 -0.41
CA ILE A 20 22.58 -6.26 0.54
C ILE A 20 23.93 -6.71 1.11
N ARG A 21 24.28 -8.00 0.97
CA ARG A 21 25.55 -8.58 1.40
C ARG A 21 26.67 -8.35 0.38
N LYS A 22 26.34 -7.97 -0.85
CA LYS A 22 27.31 -7.73 -1.93
C LYS A 22 27.65 -6.24 -2.00
N THR A 23 28.93 -5.92 -1.96
CA THR A 23 29.42 -4.53 -2.02
C THR A 23 29.72 -4.04 -3.44
N THR A 24 29.82 -4.96 -4.41
CA THR A 24 30.18 -4.65 -5.80
C THR A 24 29.00 -4.15 -6.64
N GLU A 25 27.79 -4.63 -6.32
CA GLU A 25 26.54 -4.25 -6.95
C GLU A 25 25.96 -3.05 -6.18
N GLY A 26 25.59 -1.97 -6.87
CA GLY A 26 25.01 -0.79 -6.23
C GLY A 26 23.56 -1.03 -5.83
N LEU A 27 23.25 -0.90 -4.54
CA LEU A 27 21.87 -0.94 -4.06
C LEU A 27 21.18 0.40 -4.32
N THR A 28 20.17 0.38 -5.19
CA THR A 28 19.32 1.57 -5.43
C THR A 28 18.17 1.59 -4.43
N ASP A 29 17.88 2.74 -3.81
CA ASP A 29 16.70 2.89 -2.96
C ASP A 29 15.42 3.06 -3.81
N LEU A 30 14.92 1.93 -4.29
CA LEU A 30 13.72 1.87 -5.13
C LEU A 30 12.44 2.11 -4.30
N ALA A 31 12.50 1.87 -2.99
CA ALA A 31 11.39 2.15 -2.09
C ALA A 31 11.16 3.66 -1.98
N GLU A 32 12.21 4.45 -1.76
CA GLU A 32 12.09 5.92 -1.76
C GLU A 32 11.69 6.47 -3.13
N LEU A 33 12.17 5.87 -4.22
CA LEU A 33 11.77 6.27 -5.57
C LEU A 33 10.26 6.06 -5.82
N ALA A 34 9.69 4.98 -5.30
CA ALA A 34 8.26 4.66 -5.48
C ALA A 34 7.35 5.39 -4.48
N ARG A 35 7.90 5.92 -3.36
CA ARG A 35 7.13 6.53 -2.26
C ARG A 35 6.18 7.66 -2.70
N PRO A 36 6.53 8.57 -3.64
CA PRO A 36 5.63 9.65 -4.04
C PRO A 36 4.37 9.19 -4.81
N VAL A 37 4.37 7.97 -5.35
CA VAL A 37 3.31 7.44 -6.23
C VAL A 37 2.67 6.17 -5.68
N THR A 38 2.85 5.90 -4.38
CA THR A 38 2.29 4.75 -3.67
C THR A 38 1.79 5.13 -2.29
N LYS A 39 0.80 4.41 -1.77
CA LYS A 39 0.32 4.57 -0.39
C LYS A 39 1.34 4.10 0.64
N TRP A 40 2.02 3.01 0.30
CA TRP A 40 3.02 2.39 1.14
C TRP A 40 4.12 1.82 0.24
N SER A 41 5.35 2.01 0.68
CA SER A 41 6.55 1.57 -0.01
C SER A 41 7.49 0.96 1.00
N VAL A 42 8.03 -0.23 0.72
CA VAL A 42 8.95 -0.93 1.61
C VAL A 42 9.94 -1.75 0.79
N GLN A 43 11.14 -1.98 1.34
CA GLN A 43 12.09 -2.97 0.82
C GLN A 43 12.37 -4.02 1.91
N LEU A 44 12.15 -5.29 1.58
CA LEU A 44 12.36 -6.43 2.45
C LEU A 44 13.76 -6.99 2.23
N THR A 45 14.45 -7.26 3.33
CA THR A 45 15.84 -7.69 3.33
C THR A 45 16.04 -9.10 3.85
N HIS A 46 14.99 -9.71 4.42
CA HIS A 46 15.02 -11.04 5.01
C HIS A 46 13.78 -11.85 4.60
N PRO A 47 13.90 -13.19 4.45
CA PRO A 47 12.80 -14.05 3.98
C PRO A 47 11.59 -14.05 4.94
N ASP A 48 11.83 -13.99 6.25
CA ASP A 48 10.81 -13.97 7.32
C ASP A 48 9.82 -12.80 7.22
N GLN A 49 10.23 -11.71 6.58
CA GLN A 49 9.42 -10.51 6.40
C GLN A 49 8.36 -10.64 5.29
N ILE A 50 8.59 -11.52 4.29
CA ILE A 50 7.81 -11.58 3.05
C ILE A 50 6.32 -11.83 3.29
N PRO A 51 5.88 -12.86 4.06
CA PRO A 51 4.46 -13.15 4.21
C PRO A 51 3.68 -12.02 4.89
N GLY A 52 4.27 -11.42 5.93
CA GLY A 52 3.68 -10.31 6.67
C GLY A 52 3.53 -9.06 5.81
N ALA A 53 4.59 -8.73 5.07
CA ALA A 53 4.62 -7.57 4.20
C ALA A 53 3.67 -7.71 3.00
N ILE A 54 3.61 -8.87 2.35
CA ILE A 54 2.69 -9.13 1.24
C ILE A 54 1.24 -9.03 1.71
N ARG A 55 0.89 -9.65 2.84
CA ARG A 55 -0.45 -9.53 3.42
C ARG A 55 -0.80 -8.07 3.71
N ARG A 56 0.11 -7.33 4.34
CA ARG A 56 -0.07 -5.89 4.56
C ARG A 56 -0.22 -5.13 3.23
N ALA A 57 0.54 -5.47 2.19
CA ALA A 57 0.49 -4.78 0.91
C ALA A 57 -0.88 -4.87 0.26
N PHE A 58 -1.48 -6.07 0.24
CA PHE A 58 -2.84 -6.25 -0.26
C PHE A 58 -3.89 -5.54 0.60
N ASN A 59 -3.72 -5.54 1.92
CA ASN A 59 -4.64 -4.83 2.81
C ASN A 59 -4.54 -3.31 2.57
N GLU A 60 -3.34 -2.76 2.56
CA GLU A 60 -3.09 -1.34 2.36
C GLU A 60 -3.56 -0.87 0.99
N ALA A 61 -3.35 -1.66 -0.08
CA ALA A 61 -3.83 -1.33 -1.41
C ALA A 61 -5.36 -1.27 -1.48
N ASN A 62 -6.05 -2.15 -0.74
CA ASN A 62 -7.51 -2.25 -0.72
C ASN A 62 -8.20 -1.32 0.29
N SER A 63 -7.50 -0.83 1.31
CA SER A 63 -8.05 0.10 2.29
C SER A 63 -8.30 1.48 1.71
N HIS A 64 -9.40 2.14 2.08
CA HIS A 64 -9.76 3.48 1.61
C HIS A 64 -8.82 4.58 2.17
N PRO A 65 -8.43 5.58 1.35
CA PRO A 65 -8.54 5.64 -0.11
C PRO A 65 -7.68 4.54 -0.76
N LYS A 66 -8.26 3.80 -1.71
CA LYS A 66 -7.57 2.70 -2.40
C LYS A 66 -6.41 3.23 -3.24
N GLY A 67 -5.43 2.38 -3.53
CA GLY A 67 -4.31 2.82 -4.37
C GLY A 67 -3.15 1.82 -4.46
N PRO A 68 -2.07 2.21 -5.16
CA PRO A 68 -0.93 1.35 -5.38
C PRO A 68 -0.02 1.26 -4.15
N VAL A 69 0.63 0.12 -3.98
CA VAL A 69 1.64 -0.19 -2.95
C VAL A 69 2.88 -0.77 -3.62
N TYR A 70 4.06 -0.41 -3.12
CA TYR A 70 5.34 -0.98 -3.56
C TYR A 70 5.93 -1.91 -2.51
N VAL A 71 6.36 -3.10 -2.94
CA VAL A 71 7.12 -4.06 -2.11
C VAL A 71 8.37 -4.49 -2.87
N GLY A 72 9.52 -4.00 -2.44
CA GLY A 72 10.83 -4.40 -2.91
C GLY A 72 11.35 -5.62 -2.14
N PHE A 73 12.16 -6.46 -2.80
CA PHE A 73 12.83 -7.60 -2.18
C PHE A 73 14.30 -7.57 -2.57
N THR A 74 15.21 -7.75 -1.63
CA THR A 74 16.61 -8.01 -1.98
C THR A 74 16.78 -9.46 -2.42
N THR A 75 17.77 -9.75 -3.26
CA THR A 75 18.06 -11.11 -3.73
C THR A 75 18.21 -12.11 -2.58
N ASN A 76 18.94 -11.74 -1.51
CA ASN A 76 19.09 -12.62 -0.34
C ASN A 76 17.79 -12.85 0.44
N ALA A 77 16.81 -11.95 0.36
CA ALA A 77 15.49 -12.17 0.95
C ALA A 77 14.71 -13.23 0.15
N LEU A 78 14.86 -13.23 -1.18
CA LEU A 78 14.20 -14.16 -2.10
C LEU A 78 14.85 -15.54 -2.12
N GLU A 79 16.18 -15.61 -2.00
CA GLU A 79 16.95 -16.86 -2.00
C GLU A 79 17.02 -17.50 -0.60
N GLY A 80 16.81 -16.70 0.45
CA GLY A 80 16.84 -17.16 1.83
C GLY A 80 15.68 -18.11 2.17
N SER A 81 15.85 -18.85 3.25
CA SER A 81 14.79 -19.69 3.84
C SER A 81 14.52 -19.26 5.27
N ALA A 82 13.27 -19.35 5.70
CA ALA A 82 12.84 -19.11 7.08
C ALA A 82 11.63 -19.98 7.41
N ASP A 83 11.52 -20.41 8.66
CA ASP A 83 10.32 -21.07 9.16
C ASP A 83 9.26 -20.02 9.50
N MET A 84 8.06 -20.21 8.96
CA MET A 84 7.01 -19.20 9.06
C MET A 84 5.63 -19.83 9.04
N ASN A 85 4.76 -19.30 9.90
CA ASN A 85 3.35 -19.64 9.90
C ASN A 85 2.59 -18.72 8.93
N ILE A 86 2.13 -19.28 7.80
CA ILE A 86 1.38 -18.53 6.79
C ILE A 86 -0.08 -18.42 7.23
N VAL A 87 -0.44 -17.23 7.71
CA VAL A 87 -1.82 -16.91 8.11
C VAL A 87 -2.57 -16.31 6.91
N PRO A 88 -3.76 -16.83 6.55
CA PRO A 88 -4.57 -16.28 5.47
C PRO A 88 -5.05 -14.86 5.79
N SER A 89 -5.26 -14.07 4.73
CA SER A 89 -5.89 -12.76 4.87
C SER A 89 -7.34 -12.89 5.34
N GLN A 90 -7.77 -11.97 6.20
CA GLN A 90 -9.17 -11.87 6.63
C GLN A 90 -9.89 -10.77 5.84
N LEU A 91 -11.21 -10.89 5.73
CA LEU A 91 -12.05 -9.81 5.19
C LEU A 91 -11.86 -8.56 6.05
N MET A 92 -11.58 -7.43 5.41
CA MET A 92 -11.52 -6.13 6.07
C MET A 92 -12.76 -5.32 5.73
N PHE A 93 -13.29 -4.62 6.73
CA PHE A 93 -14.33 -3.61 6.58
C PHE A 93 -13.69 -2.26 6.89
N ASP A 94 -13.36 -1.52 5.87
CA ASP A 94 -12.59 -0.26 5.92
C ASP A 94 -13.42 0.96 5.48
N GLU A 95 -14.73 0.77 5.28
CA GLU A 95 -15.63 1.83 4.85
C GLU A 95 -15.65 2.99 5.86
N PRO A 96 -15.24 4.21 5.46
CA PRO A 96 -15.25 5.35 6.36
C PRO A 96 -16.71 5.72 6.67
N ARG A 97 -17.06 5.76 7.96
CA ARG A 97 -18.35 6.31 8.39
C ARG A 97 -18.27 7.84 8.43
N PRO A 98 -19.13 8.56 7.69
CA PRO A 98 -19.11 10.02 7.73
C PRO A 98 -19.59 10.55 9.10
N ASN A 99 -19.17 11.76 9.44
CA ASN A 99 -19.63 12.45 10.65
C ASN A 99 -21.12 12.85 10.49
N LEU A 100 -21.97 12.38 11.41
CA LEU A 100 -23.42 12.64 11.36
C LEU A 100 -23.79 14.12 11.49
N GLN A 101 -23.04 14.91 12.29
CA GLN A 101 -23.26 16.35 12.40
C GLN A 101 -22.84 17.06 11.12
N GLY A 102 -21.75 16.61 10.48
CA GLY A 102 -21.32 17.08 9.17
C GLY A 102 -22.35 16.80 8.08
N ILE A 103 -22.96 15.60 8.08
CA ILE A 103 -24.06 15.24 7.18
C ILE A 103 -25.24 16.20 7.38
N LYS A 104 -25.64 16.46 8.63
CA LYS A 104 -26.75 17.37 8.94
C LYS A 104 -26.46 18.80 8.45
N ALA A 105 -25.27 19.31 8.74
CA ALA A 105 -24.86 20.65 8.30
C ALA A 105 -24.85 20.76 6.76
N ALA A 106 -24.36 19.74 6.05
CA ALA A 106 -24.40 19.70 4.59
C ALA A 106 -25.84 19.66 4.05
N ALA A 107 -26.72 18.87 4.67
CA ALA A 107 -28.13 18.82 4.29
C ALA A 107 -28.84 20.18 4.48
N ASP A 108 -28.57 20.87 5.60
CA ASP A 108 -29.12 22.20 5.86
C ASP A 108 -28.64 23.24 4.83
N LEU A 109 -27.39 23.13 4.35
CA LEU A 109 -26.85 23.99 3.28
C LEU A 109 -27.54 23.72 1.94
N LEU A 110 -27.76 22.45 1.59
CA LEU A 110 -28.44 22.07 0.35
C LEU A 110 -29.89 22.56 0.32
N ILE A 111 -30.60 22.47 1.44
CA ILE A 111 -32.00 22.95 1.54
C ILE A 111 -32.10 24.48 1.35
N LYS A 112 -31.10 25.23 1.82
CA LYS A 112 -31.08 26.70 1.75
C LYS A 112 -30.55 27.25 0.42
N ALA A 113 -30.03 26.39 -0.46
CA ALA A 113 -29.42 26.84 -1.70
C ALA A 113 -30.49 27.19 -2.75
N ASP A 114 -30.49 28.43 -3.24
CA ASP A 114 -31.42 28.90 -4.29
C ASP A 114 -31.14 28.29 -5.68
N ARG A 115 -29.93 27.76 -5.91
CA ARG A 115 -29.55 26.98 -7.10
C ARG A 115 -28.51 25.93 -6.74
N SER A 116 -28.95 24.70 -6.49
CA SER A 116 -28.04 23.55 -6.43
C SER A 116 -27.67 23.09 -7.84
N ILE A 117 -26.43 22.63 -8.01
CA ILE A 117 -25.92 21.91 -9.20
C ILE A 117 -26.03 20.40 -8.98
#